data_AF-A0A2H3I7Y3-F1
#
_entry.id   AF-A0A2H3I7Y3-F1
#
_cell.length_a   1.000
_cell.length_b   1.000
_cell.length_c   1.000
_cell.angle_alpha   90.00
_cell.angle_beta   90.00
_cell.angle_gamma   90.00
#
_symmetry.space_group_name_H-M   'P 1'
#
loop_
_entity.id
_entity.type
_entity.pdbx_description
1 polymer ?
#
loop_
_entity_poly.entity_id
_entity_poly.type
_entity_poly.pdbx_seq_one_letter_code
_entity_poly.pdbx_strand_id
1 'polypeptide(L)'
;MMEDGRKRHCWECLRRRLVCDFTLPACKRCLKSGIDCPGYDEKEPNRLKWLAPGKVKSRTRKSSRTSKPSKSAVKSNRKQKETSVYSKAEISISCEDVFIPSFQLKTEVHMLFQACQYYNACIYPSLLPTTELGPRSNVYLISPAIFQKCLAYPDYIRLSIVCVTTSHLMNQIRDNAGPFDGQSNPLAKTFFRYRGLVIRSLSNEINMGHKCASDFVVAGILMLLLVDTQHGVSPFWRCHLQGVQEIILLRGGIRTLAGSTGTQPLLLCFAYLGVIGDTCSPTPDLIMAPSLLDELDASLSNDQDGSFAAHVYPTTLFQEIIKINLIRLRVSKHDSPDVAKDFTLEAFKTLNRIQAFSPETWAESKSSAHDDWVLLSEAMPSPRLKTFFLWPLIVLGVAAVHNSNNMRIFVIKHLEEMSRNLGTYIPLTGKDVLEGFWASGRTEWDACFDKPYAFVMQASVDVSKLL
;
A
#
# COMPACT_ATOMS: atom_id res chain seq x y z
N MET A 1 48.36 19.98 10.19
CA MET A 1 47.45 19.04 9.51
C MET A 1 48.07 18.70 8.16
N MET A 2 48.68 17.52 8.03
CA MET A 2 49.18 17.03 6.74
C MET A 2 48.13 16.08 6.18
N GLU A 3 47.41 16.51 5.14
CA GLU A 3 46.53 15.64 4.37
C GLU A 3 47.40 14.80 3.41
N ASP A 4 47.44 13.49 3.63
CA ASP A 4 48.10 12.50 2.77
C ASP A 4 47.39 12.50 1.41
N GLY A 5 47.87 13.35 0.49
CA GLY A 5 47.35 13.55 -0.86
C GLY A 5 47.58 12.34 -1.77
N ARG A 6 46.98 11.19 -1.44
CA ARG A 6 46.93 10.03 -2.34
C ARG A 6 46.12 10.39 -3.57
N LYS A 7 46.81 10.54 -4.70
CA LYS A 7 46.18 10.77 -6.00
C LYS A 7 45.21 9.62 -6.29
N ARG A 8 43.91 9.92 -6.27
CA ARG A 8 42.83 8.98 -6.57
C ARG A 8 42.70 8.80 -8.08
N HIS A 9 42.45 7.58 -8.54
CA HIS A 9 42.12 7.34 -9.95
C HIS A 9 40.78 8.02 -10.28
N CYS A 10 40.59 8.50 -11.51
CA CYS A 10 39.26 8.95 -11.93
C CYS A 10 38.25 7.79 -11.83
N TRP A 11 36.97 8.12 -11.62
CA TRP A 11 35.93 7.11 -11.39
C TRP A 11 35.77 6.10 -12.52
N GLU A 12 36.07 6.47 -13.77
CA GLU A 12 36.00 5.56 -14.91
C GLU A 12 37.18 4.59 -14.95
N CYS A 13 38.41 5.08 -14.71
CA CYS A 13 39.58 4.22 -14.61
C CYS A 13 39.47 3.27 -13.40
N LEU A 14 38.94 3.74 -12.27
CA LEU A 14 38.69 2.92 -11.09
C LEU A 14 37.69 1.79 -11.40
N ARG A 15 36.55 2.12 -12.03
CA ARG A 15 35.52 1.17 -12.45
C ARG A 15 36.05 0.12 -13.42
N ARG A 16 36.84 0.55 -14.41
CA ARG A 16 37.45 -0.34 -15.42
C ARG A 16 38.71 -1.06 -14.91
N ARG A 17 39.15 -0.79 -13.67
CA ARG A 17 40.40 -1.29 -13.07
C ARG A 17 41.64 -1.01 -13.94
N LEU A 18 41.68 0.19 -14.50
CA LEU A 18 42.78 0.70 -15.32
C LEU A 18 43.63 1.68 -14.51
N VAL A 19 44.94 1.73 -14.82
CA VAL A 19 45.84 2.76 -14.29
C VAL A 19 45.40 4.13 -14.83
N CYS A 20 45.19 5.10 -13.95
CA CYS A 20 44.84 6.46 -14.31
C CYS A 20 46.10 7.30 -14.51
N ASP A 21 46.08 8.23 -15.48
CA ASP A 21 47.19 9.17 -15.72
C ASP A 21 47.09 10.46 -14.88
N PHE A 22 46.03 10.62 -14.09
CA PHE A 22 45.80 11.73 -13.15
C PHE A 22 45.85 13.15 -13.75
N THR A 23 45.79 13.28 -15.08
CA THR A 23 45.73 14.58 -15.73
C THR A 23 44.39 15.27 -15.41
N LEU A 24 44.44 16.55 -15.03
CA LEU A 24 43.27 17.39 -14.74
C LEU A 24 42.90 18.26 -15.95
N PRO A 25 41.61 18.57 -16.20
CA PRO A 25 40.43 18.11 -15.45
C PRO A 25 39.99 16.68 -15.81
N ALA A 26 40.47 16.13 -16.93
CA ALA A 26 40.10 14.81 -17.44
C ALA A 26 41.34 13.98 -17.80
N CYS A 27 41.29 12.68 -17.51
CA CYS A 27 42.40 11.78 -17.80
C CYS A 27 42.49 11.50 -19.31
N LYS A 28 43.72 11.46 -19.86
CA LYS A 28 43.98 11.24 -21.29
C LYS A 28 43.49 9.88 -21.75
N ARG A 29 43.44 8.89 -20.86
CA ARG A 29 42.96 7.55 -21.17
C ARG A 29 41.45 7.49 -21.43
N CYS A 30 40.65 8.26 -20.68
CA CYS A 30 39.21 8.38 -20.93
C CYS A 30 38.96 9.11 -22.26
N LEU A 31 39.68 10.22 -22.49
CA LEU A 31 39.60 10.99 -23.73
C LEU A 31 39.95 10.14 -24.96
N LYS A 32 41.04 9.39 -24.94
CA LYS A 32 41.41 8.46 -26.04
C LYS A 32 40.39 7.34 -26.25
N SER A 33 39.65 6.95 -25.21
CA SER A 33 38.61 5.93 -25.32
C SER A 33 37.27 6.48 -25.80
N GLY A 34 37.16 7.80 -26.07
CA GLY A 34 35.91 8.47 -26.43
C GLY A 34 34.89 8.50 -25.30
N ILE A 35 35.34 8.45 -24.04
CA ILE A 35 34.47 8.44 -22.85
C ILE A 35 34.69 9.76 -22.09
N ASP A 36 33.60 10.45 -21.75
CA ASP A 36 33.66 11.62 -20.88
C ASP A 36 34.17 11.24 -19.50
N CYS A 37 35.28 11.86 -19.10
CA CYS A 37 35.94 11.56 -17.84
C CYS A 37 35.11 12.14 -16.69
N PRO A 38 34.68 11.31 -15.73
CA PRO A 38 33.84 11.72 -14.59
C PRO A 38 34.59 12.52 -13.50
N GLY A 39 35.82 12.96 -13.76
CA GLY A 39 36.67 13.62 -12.77
C GLY A 39 37.17 12.71 -11.63
N TYR A 40 37.68 13.39 -10.59
CA TYR A 40 38.42 12.80 -9.47
C TYR A 40 37.80 13.12 -8.09
N ASP A 41 36.60 13.71 -8.07
CA ASP A 41 35.94 14.18 -6.86
C ASP A 41 35.71 13.06 -5.84
N GLU A 42 35.58 13.44 -4.56
CA GLU A 42 35.35 12.49 -3.47
C GLU A 42 34.05 11.70 -3.64
N LYS A 43 33.00 12.37 -4.13
CA LYS A 43 31.68 11.80 -4.32
C LYS A 43 31.57 11.12 -5.68
N GLU A 44 31.09 9.87 -5.68
CA GLU A 44 30.86 9.12 -6.92
C GLU A 44 29.76 9.80 -7.75
N PRO A 45 30.01 10.15 -9.03
CA PRO A 45 28.99 10.76 -9.85
C PRO A 45 27.87 9.76 -10.16
N ASN A 46 26.62 10.20 -9.96
CA ASN A 46 25.43 9.41 -10.25
C ASN A 46 25.35 9.06 -11.74
N ARG A 47 25.63 7.80 -12.09
CA ARG A 47 25.54 7.30 -13.48
C ARG A 47 24.42 6.30 -13.67
N LEU A 48 23.21 6.74 -13.40
CA LEU A 48 22.00 6.02 -13.80
C LEU A 48 21.75 6.29 -15.28
N LYS A 49 21.96 5.29 -16.14
CA LYS A 49 21.57 5.34 -17.55
C LYS A 49 20.40 4.38 -17.75
N TRP A 50 19.23 4.95 -18.06
CA TRP A 50 18.07 4.16 -18.50
C TRP A 50 18.44 3.40 -19.78
N LEU A 51 18.29 2.07 -19.76
CA LEU A 51 18.47 1.22 -20.92
C LEU A 51 17.11 0.72 -21.40
N ALA A 52 16.92 0.64 -22.71
CA ALA A 52 15.73 0.07 -23.30
C ALA A 52 15.53 -1.40 -22.84
N PRO A 53 14.26 -1.86 -22.66
CA PRO A 53 13.96 -3.23 -22.28
C PRO A 53 14.68 -4.25 -23.18
N GLY A 54 15.30 -5.28 -22.59
CA GLY A 54 16.00 -6.35 -23.32
C GLY A 54 17.50 -6.13 -23.56
N LYS A 55 18.07 -4.97 -23.21
CA LYS A 55 19.52 -4.70 -23.34
C LYS A 55 20.37 -5.19 -22.15
N VAL A 56 19.79 -5.82 -21.14
CA VAL A 56 20.51 -6.34 -19.96
C VAL A 56 20.65 -7.86 -20.06
N LYS A 57 21.86 -8.34 -20.38
CA LYS A 57 22.21 -9.76 -20.20
C LYS A 57 22.72 -9.95 -18.78
N SER A 58 21.91 -10.50 -17.87
CA SER A 58 22.42 -10.95 -16.58
C SER A 58 23.36 -12.14 -16.83
N ARG A 59 24.67 -11.93 -16.62
CA ARG A 59 25.62 -13.05 -16.61
C ARG A 59 25.47 -13.77 -15.27
N THR A 60 24.66 -14.82 -15.23
CA THR A 60 24.71 -15.81 -14.15
C THR A 60 26.10 -16.44 -14.18
N ARG A 61 26.93 -16.09 -13.20
CA ARG A 61 28.26 -16.67 -13.01
C ARG A 61 28.05 -18.11 -12.54
N LYS A 62 28.05 -19.08 -13.47
CA LYS A 62 28.07 -20.52 -13.14
C LYS A 62 29.35 -20.79 -12.34
N SER A 63 29.19 -21.04 -11.04
CA SER A 63 30.23 -21.63 -10.21
C SER A 63 30.35 -23.10 -10.59
N SER A 64 31.42 -23.46 -11.30
CA SER A 64 31.81 -24.85 -11.49
C SER A 64 32.50 -25.35 -10.23
N ARG A 65 31.85 -26.23 -9.46
CA ARG A 65 32.56 -27.15 -8.56
C ARG A 65 32.40 -28.56 -9.09
N THR A 66 33.47 -29.02 -9.69
CA THR A 66 33.80 -30.42 -9.97
C THR A 66 34.08 -31.15 -8.66
N SER A 67 33.33 -32.21 -8.37
CA SER A 67 33.83 -33.38 -7.62
C SER A 67 33.03 -34.63 -7.98
N LYS A 68 33.78 -35.71 -8.21
CA LYS A 68 33.44 -37.00 -8.86
C LYS A 68 32.45 -37.88 -8.06
N PRO A 69 31.86 -38.93 -8.69
CA PRO A 69 30.81 -39.76 -8.11
C PRO A 69 31.38 -40.98 -7.36
N SER A 70 30.75 -41.36 -6.23
CA SER A 70 30.93 -42.67 -5.61
C SER A 70 29.68 -43.52 -5.81
N LYS A 71 29.89 -44.70 -6.39
CA LYS A 71 28.93 -45.76 -6.69
C LYS A 71 28.54 -46.53 -5.43
N SER A 72 27.26 -46.80 -5.25
CA SER A 72 26.70 -48.06 -4.69
C SER A 72 25.17 -47.98 -4.80
N ALA A 73 24.56 -48.52 -5.85
CA ALA A 73 24.05 -49.89 -5.92
C ALA A 73 22.86 -50.16 -4.96
N VAL A 74 21.65 -49.92 -5.50
CA VAL A 74 20.47 -50.79 -5.51
C VAL A 74 20.14 -51.55 -4.22
N LYS A 75 18.94 -51.31 -3.67
CA LYS A 75 17.91 -52.36 -3.60
C LYS A 75 16.51 -51.78 -3.46
N SER A 76 15.64 -52.32 -4.29
CA SER A 76 14.21 -52.09 -4.34
C SER A 76 13.54 -52.64 -3.09
N ASN A 77 12.51 -51.97 -2.57
CA ASN A 77 11.31 -52.72 -2.24
C ASN A 77 10.07 -51.83 -2.25
N ARG A 78 9.16 -52.23 -3.12
CA ARG A 78 7.78 -51.78 -3.26
C ARG A 78 6.96 -52.40 -2.13
N LYS A 79 6.22 -51.58 -1.38
CA LYS A 79 4.96 -52.00 -0.75
C LYS A 79 4.06 -50.78 -0.57
N GLN A 80 2.96 -50.78 -1.32
CA GLN A 80 1.77 -49.98 -1.06
C GLN A 80 1.13 -50.45 0.25
N LYS A 81 0.63 -49.52 1.05
CA LYS A 81 -0.64 -49.70 1.75
C LYS A 81 -1.25 -48.35 2.14
N GLU A 82 -2.52 -48.19 1.78
CA GLU A 82 -3.40 -47.07 2.04
C GLU A 82 -3.94 -47.07 3.49
N THR A 83 -4.25 -45.85 3.95
CA THR A 83 -5.37 -45.40 4.83
C THR A 83 -5.61 -46.00 6.23
N SER A 84 -5.68 -45.09 7.23
CA SER A 84 -6.69 -44.99 8.32
C SER A 84 -6.12 -44.12 9.48
N VAL A 85 -6.46 -42.83 9.64
CA VAL A 85 -7.57 -42.27 10.46
C VAL A 85 -7.35 -42.43 11.99
N TYR A 86 -7.09 -41.27 12.65
CA TYR A 86 -7.25 -40.88 14.09
C TYR A 86 -6.67 -41.81 15.18
N SER A 87 -6.02 -41.41 16.28
CA SER A 87 -5.87 -40.14 17.02
C SER A 87 -4.83 -40.34 18.13
N LYS A 88 -4.06 -39.31 18.47
CA LYS A 88 -3.93 -38.81 19.85
C LYS A 88 -3.06 -37.56 19.86
N ALA A 89 -3.69 -36.45 20.23
CA ALA A 89 -3.06 -35.20 20.56
C ALA A 89 -2.40 -35.32 21.93
N GLU A 90 -1.14 -34.90 22.02
CA GLU A 90 -0.57 -34.34 23.24
C GLU A 90 -0.01 -32.97 22.90
N ILE A 91 -0.65 -31.96 23.49
CA ILE A 91 -0.39 -30.54 23.32
C ILE A 91 0.83 -30.20 24.18
N SER A 92 1.91 -29.75 23.57
CA SER A 92 2.94 -28.96 24.25
C SER A 92 3.08 -27.62 23.53
N ILE A 93 2.79 -26.56 24.27
CA ILE A 93 2.75 -25.17 23.82
C ILE A 93 4.19 -24.66 23.80
N SER A 94 4.75 -24.40 22.61
CA SER A 94 5.93 -23.55 22.47
C SER A 94 6.00 -22.94 21.06
N CYS A 95 5.91 -21.61 21.01
CA CYS A 95 6.33 -20.69 19.93
C CYS A 95 6.26 -21.24 18.49
N GLU A 96 5.15 -20.98 17.79
CA GLU A 96 5.00 -21.33 16.37
C GLU A 96 5.94 -20.48 15.50
N ASP A 97 7.08 -21.06 15.11
CA ASP A 97 7.78 -20.72 13.88
C ASP A 97 6.81 -20.89 12.71
N VAL A 98 6.43 -19.78 12.08
CA VAL A 98 5.66 -19.80 10.83
C VAL A 98 6.49 -20.50 9.76
N PHE A 99 6.17 -21.76 9.46
CA PHE A 99 6.80 -22.53 8.40
C PHE A 99 6.41 -21.93 7.03
N ILE A 100 7.32 -21.16 6.43
CA ILE A 100 7.20 -20.67 5.05
C ILE A 100 7.87 -21.70 4.12
N PRO A 101 7.12 -22.44 3.29
CA PRO A 101 7.72 -23.45 2.42
C PRO A 101 8.49 -22.77 1.28
N SER A 102 9.83 -22.84 1.32
CA SER A 102 10.70 -22.36 0.24
C SER A 102 10.83 -23.41 -0.87
N PHE A 103 9.82 -23.54 -1.71
CA PHE A 103 9.94 -24.30 -2.96
C PHE A 103 10.36 -23.39 -4.12
N GLN A 104 11.34 -23.80 -4.91
CA GLN A 104 11.57 -23.23 -6.25
C GLN A 104 10.39 -23.66 -7.15
N LEU A 105 9.43 -22.76 -7.40
CA LEU A 105 8.15 -23.07 -8.05
C LEU A 105 8.14 -22.75 -9.56
N LYS A 106 7.48 -23.61 -10.33
CA LYS A 106 7.61 -23.71 -11.80
C LYS A 106 6.46 -23.11 -12.62
N THR A 107 5.30 -22.72 -12.05
CA THR A 107 4.18 -22.10 -12.80
C THR A 107 3.43 -21.01 -12.01
N GLU A 108 2.75 -20.09 -12.72
CA GLU A 108 2.04 -18.94 -12.13
C GLU A 108 0.85 -19.34 -11.24
N VAL A 109 0.16 -20.44 -11.56
CA VAL A 109 -0.99 -20.96 -10.78
C VAL A 109 -0.57 -21.39 -9.37
N HIS A 110 0.63 -21.97 -9.21
CA HIS A 110 1.13 -22.34 -7.88
C HIS A 110 1.37 -21.12 -7.00
N MET A 111 1.90 -20.04 -7.57
CA MET A 111 2.13 -18.79 -6.85
C MET A 111 0.82 -18.14 -6.41
N LEU A 112 -0.21 -18.19 -7.26
CA LEU A 112 -1.56 -17.73 -6.90
C LEU A 112 -2.14 -18.54 -5.75
N PHE A 113 -2.06 -19.86 -5.82
CA PHE A 113 -2.58 -20.74 -4.76
C PHE A 113 -1.90 -20.45 -3.41
N GLN A 114 -0.58 -20.34 -3.40
CA GLN A 114 0.17 -20.00 -2.19
C GLN A 114 -0.17 -18.61 -1.65
N ALA A 115 -0.32 -17.62 -2.52
CA ALA A 115 -0.75 -16.29 -2.10
C ALA A 115 -2.16 -16.33 -1.47
N CYS A 116 -3.11 -17.07 -2.03
CA CYS A 116 -4.43 -17.23 -1.43
C CYS A 116 -4.37 -17.93 -0.06
N GLN A 117 -3.56 -18.98 0.08
CA GLN A 117 -3.34 -19.66 1.36
C GLN A 117 -2.74 -18.70 2.41
N TYR A 118 -1.71 -17.96 2.03
CA TYR A 118 -1.08 -16.97 2.91
C TYR A 118 -2.05 -15.85 3.29
N TYR A 119 -2.81 -15.32 2.33
CA TYR A 119 -3.85 -14.31 2.60
C TYR A 119 -4.85 -14.83 3.64
N ASN A 120 -5.40 -16.03 3.44
CA ASN A 120 -6.36 -16.63 4.37
C ASN A 120 -5.77 -16.87 5.77
N ALA A 121 -4.49 -17.25 5.86
CA ALA A 121 -3.84 -17.60 7.12
C ALA A 121 -3.29 -16.39 7.89
N CYS A 122 -2.79 -15.37 7.18
CA CYS A 122 -1.99 -14.30 7.78
C CYS A 122 -2.60 -12.90 7.64
N ILE A 123 -3.41 -12.63 6.60
CA ILE A 123 -3.96 -11.30 6.33
C ILE A 123 -5.45 -11.23 6.70
N TYR A 124 -6.23 -12.23 6.29
CA TYR A 124 -7.66 -12.28 6.57
C TYR A 124 -7.98 -12.20 8.07
N PRO A 125 -7.26 -12.90 8.99
CA PRO A 125 -7.56 -12.81 10.41
C PRO A 125 -7.37 -11.41 11.01
N SER A 126 -6.41 -10.62 10.51
CA SER A 126 -6.22 -9.23 10.98
C SER A 126 -7.30 -8.28 10.45
N LEU A 127 -8.03 -8.68 9.40
CA LEU A 127 -9.12 -7.92 8.81
C LEU A 127 -10.49 -8.31 9.39
N LEU A 128 -10.64 -9.47 10.02
CA LEU A 128 -11.89 -9.93 10.64
C LEU A 128 -12.60 -8.87 11.51
N PRO A 129 -11.89 -8.12 12.39
CA PRO A 129 -12.55 -7.10 13.21
C PRO A 129 -13.22 -6.00 12.38
N THR A 130 -12.70 -5.68 11.18
CA THR A 130 -13.35 -4.72 10.27
C THR A 130 -14.66 -5.26 9.70
N THR A 131 -14.81 -6.58 9.63
CA THR A 131 -16.02 -7.25 9.14
C THR A 131 -17.14 -7.31 10.18
N GLU A 132 -16.79 -7.23 11.47
CA GLU A 132 -17.73 -7.28 12.59
C GLU A 132 -18.46 -5.94 12.83
N LEU A 133 -17.96 -4.85 12.24
CA LEU A 133 -18.51 -3.48 12.38
C LEU A 133 -19.66 -3.18 11.39
N GLY A 134 -19.93 -4.08 10.43
CA GLY A 134 -21.00 -3.84 9.45
C GLY A 134 -21.39 -5.09 8.64
N PRO A 135 -22.65 -5.17 8.18
CA PRO A 135 -23.23 -6.40 7.62
C PRO A 135 -22.70 -6.83 6.23
N ARG A 136 -21.81 -6.04 5.58
CA ARG A 136 -21.37 -6.28 4.19
C ARG A 136 -19.89 -5.95 3.97
N SER A 137 -18.97 -6.65 4.64
CA SER A 137 -17.55 -6.42 4.37
C SER A 137 -17.13 -6.97 2.99
N ASN A 138 -16.35 -6.17 2.27
CA ASN A 138 -15.64 -6.57 1.03
C ASN A 138 -14.44 -7.48 1.31
N VAL A 139 -14.25 -7.87 2.57
CA VAL A 139 -13.21 -8.80 3.02
C VAL A 139 -13.85 -10.17 3.23
N TYR A 140 -13.33 -11.17 2.53
CA TYR A 140 -13.79 -12.54 2.63
C TYR A 140 -12.63 -13.53 2.60
N LEU A 141 -12.86 -14.70 3.17
CA LEU A 141 -11.97 -15.85 3.04
C LEU A 141 -12.01 -16.37 1.59
N ILE A 142 -10.85 -16.63 0.99
CA ILE A 142 -10.76 -17.18 -0.36
C ILE A 142 -11.00 -18.69 -0.30
N SER A 143 -12.25 -19.10 -0.51
CA SER A 143 -12.61 -20.52 -0.63
C SER A 143 -12.12 -21.13 -1.95
N PRO A 144 -12.07 -22.47 -2.07
CA PRO A 144 -11.73 -23.13 -3.35
C PRO A 144 -12.63 -22.69 -4.52
N ALA A 145 -13.93 -22.45 -4.27
CA ALA A 145 -14.87 -21.97 -5.28
C ALA A 145 -14.53 -20.55 -5.74
N ILE A 146 -14.19 -19.65 -4.81
CA ILE A 146 -13.75 -18.29 -5.12
C ILE A 146 -12.42 -18.32 -5.89
N PHE A 147 -11.46 -19.14 -5.44
CA PHE A 147 -10.18 -19.33 -6.12
C PHE A 147 -10.38 -19.76 -7.58
N GLN A 148 -11.28 -20.72 -7.83
CA GLN A 148 -11.60 -21.16 -9.18
C GLN A 148 -12.21 -20.03 -10.03
N LYS A 149 -13.12 -19.22 -9.47
CA LYS A 149 -13.67 -18.03 -10.15
C LYS A 149 -12.55 -17.01 -10.47
N CYS A 150 -11.62 -16.78 -9.54
CA CYS A 150 -10.48 -15.86 -9.72
C CYS A 150 -9.55 -16.25 -10.88
N LEU A 151 -9.47 -17.53 -11.24
CA LEU A 151 -8.64 -17.97 -12.38
C LEU A 151 -9.15 -17.43 -13.72
N ALA A 152 -10.46 -17.11 -13.81
CA ALA A 152 -11.07 -16.53 -15.01
C ALA A 152 -10.86 -15.00 -15.11
N TYR A 153 -10.39 -14.34 -14.05
CA TYR A 153 -10.17 -12.89 -14.07
C TYR A 153 -8.90 -12.50 -14.85
N PRO A 154 -8.83 -11.26 -15.37
CA PRO A 154 -7.62 -10.73 -16.00
C PRO A 154 -6.40 -10.78 -15.07
N ASP A 155 -5.20 -10.90 -15.65
CA ASP A 155 -3.94 -11.01 -14.90
C ASP A 155 -3.74 -9.86 -13.90
N TYR A 156 -4.11 -8.63 -14.26
CA TYR A 156 -4.00 -7.48 -13.37
C TYR A 156 -4.90 -7.55 -12.12
N ILE A 157 -5.95 -8.39 -12.13
CA ILE A 157 -6.76 -8.69 -10.94
C ILE A 157 -6.14 -9.87 -10.19
N ARG A 158 -6.04 -11.03 -10.86
CA ARG A 158 -5.66 -12.27 -10.17
C ARG A 158 -4.24 -12.24 -9.63
N LEU A 159 -3.28 -11.60 -10.31
CA LEU A 159 -1.89 -11.52 -9.86
C LEU A 159 -1.65 -10.49 -8.75
N SER A 160 -2.59 -9.58 -8.51
CA SER A 160 -2.44 -8.52 -7.48
C SER A 160 -2.33 -9.11 -6.07
N ILE A 161 -2.98 -10.24 -5.80
CA ILE A 161 -2.87 -10.93 -4.51
C ILE A 161 -1.43 -11.38 -4.21
N VAL A 162 -0.64 -11.73 -5.23
CA VAL A 162 0.77 -12.09 -5.05
C VAL A 162 1.56 -10.87 -4.58
N CYS A 163 1.24 -9.69 -5.10
CA CYS A 163 1.88 -8.44 -4.67
C CYS A 163 1.52 -8.08 -3.23
N VAL A 164 0.23 -8.14 -2.88
CA VAL A 164 -0.27 -7.87 -1.52
C VAL A 164 0.41 -8.79 -0.49
N THR A 165 0.38 -10.10 -0.74
CA THR A 165 0.94 -11.10 0.19
C THR A 165 2.46 -11.03 0.31
N THR A 166 3.16 -10.79 -0.79
CA THR A 166 4.62 -10.58 -0.75
C THR A 166 4.99 -9.31 0.00
N SER A 167 4.25 -8.21 -0.22
CA SER A 167 4.45 -6.95 0.49
C SER A 167 4.20 -7.10 1.99
N HIS A 168 3.12 -7.80 2.35
CA HIS A 168 2.78 -8.12 3.73
C HIS A 168 3.91 -8.88 4.42
N LEU A 169 4.37 -9.96 3.79
CA LEU A 169 5.46 -10.78 4.31
C LEU A 169 6.76 -9.98 4.47
N MET A 170 7.11 -9.13 3.50
CA MET A 170 8.30 -8.27 3.59
C MET A 170 8.24 -7.34 4.80
N ASN A 171 7.09 -6.72 5.07
CA ASN A 171 6.94 -5.81 6.21
C ASN A 171 6.92 -6.54 7.56
N GLN A 172 6.50 -7.81 7.60
CA GLN A 172 6.56 -8.62 8.82
C GLN A 172 7.98 -9.10 9.16
N ILE A 173 8.84 -9.38 8.16
CA ILE A 173 10.18 -9.97 8.37
C ILE A 173 11.27 -8.92 8.67
N ARG A 174 11.05 -7.63 8.40
CA ARG A 174 12.08 -6.56 8.39
C ARG A 174 13.01 -6.44 9.60
N ASP A 175 12.61 -6.91 10.80
CA ASP A 175 13.45 -6.83 12.01
C ASP A 175 13.94 -8.18 12.56
N ASN A 176 13.32 -9.31 12.21
CA ASN A 176 13.80 -10.64 12.66
C ASN A 176 15.11 -11.05 11.99
N ALA A 177 15.55 -10.26 11.03
CA ALA A 177 16.64 -10.54 10.16
C ALA A 177 17.51 -9.29 10.10
N GLY A 178 18.71 -9.35 10.68
CA GLY A 178 19.68 -8.25 10.65
C GLY A 178 20.00 -7.80 9.22
N PRO A 179 20.85 -6.77 9.03
CA PRO A 179 21.10 -6.08 7.75
C PRO A 179 21.63 -6.95 6.59
N PHE A 180 21.75 -8.27 6.77
CA PHE A 180 22.27 -9.24 5.82
C PHE A 180 21.33 -10.44 5.56
N ASP A 181 20.02 -10.34 5.82
CA ASP A 181 19.14 -11.47 5.52
C ASP A 181 18.94 -11.72 4.02
N GLY A 182 19.16 -12.97 3.63
CA GLY A 182 19.06 -13.45 2.27
C GLY A 182 17.62 -13.60 1.76
N GLN A 183 16.60 -13.47 2.62
CA GLN A 183 15.19 -13.68 2.24
C GLN A 183 14.46 -12.41 1.75
N SER A 184 14.84 -11.21 2.21
CA SER A 184 14.20 -9.95 1.74
C SER A 184 14.44 -9.69 0.25
N ASN A 185 15.59 -10.11 -0.27
CA ASN A 185 15.97 -9.89 -1.67
C ASN A 185 15.16 -10.76 -2.67
N PRO A 186 14.96 -12.07 -2.44
CA PRO A 186 13.99 -12.88 -3.18
C PRO A 186 12.56 -12.35 -3.14
N LEU A 187 12.07 -11.93 -1.97
CA LEU A 187 10.70 -11.40 -1.84
C LEU A 187 10.53 -10.11 -2.64
N ALA A 188 11.47 -9.16 -2.53
CA ALA A 188 11.46 -7.95 -3.34
C ALA A 188 11.47 -8.27 -4.85
N LYS A 189 12.30 -9.22 -5.30
CA LYS A 189 12.31 -9.68 -6.70
C LYS A 189 10.96 -10.24 -7.15
N THR A 190 10.32 -11.05 -6.30
CA THR A 190 8.98 -11.59 -6.57
C THR A 190 7.96 -10.47 -6.67
N PHE A 191 7.94 -9.55 -5.71
CA PHE A 191 7.05 -8.39 -5.72
C PHE A 191 7.18 -7.58 -7.01
N PHE A 192 8.39 -7.13 -7.35
CA PHE A 192 8.60 -6.31 -8.56
C PHE A 192 8.31 -7.07 -9.85
N ARG A 193 8.56 -8.38 -9.89
CA ARG A 193 8.20 -9.23 -11.04
C ARG A 193 6.68 -9.24 -11.26
N TYR A 194 5.91 -9.55 -10.22
CA TYR A 194 4.44 -9.66 -10.34
C TYR A 194 3.78 -8.29 -10.51
N ARG A 195 4.27 -7.24 -9.84
CA ARG A 195 3.86 -5.86 -10.09
C ARG A 195 4.06 -5.47 -11.55
N GLY A 196 5.20 -5.85 -12.14
CA GLY A 196 5.47 -5.62 -13.56
C GLY A 196 4.59 -6.44 -14.52
N LEU A 197 4.06 -7.58 -14.09
CA LEU A 197 3.06 -8.35 -14.86
C LEU A 197 1.68 -7.70 -14.79
N VAL A 198 1.26 -7.28 -13.58
CA VAL A 198 0.01 -6.54 -13.36
C VAL A 198 -0.04 -5.27 -14.20
N ILE A 199 1.00 -4.42 -14.13
CA ILE A 199 1.08 -3.17 -14.90
C ILE A 199 0.99 -3.44 -16.41
N ARG A 200 1.71 -4.46 -16.89
CA ARG A 200 1.73 -4.79 -18.31
C ARG A 200 0.38 -5.30 -18.80
N SER A 201 -0.26 -6.18 -18.03
CA SER A 201 -1.59 -6.69 -18.36
C SER A 201 -2.62 -5.55 -18.38
N LEU A 202 -2.61 -4.69 -17.36
CA LEU A 202 -3.52 -3.54 -17.27
C LEU A 202 -3.29 -2.55 -18.41
N SER A 203 -2.02 -2.24 -18.71
CA SER A 203 -1.66 -1.35 -19.82
C SER A 203 -2.10 -1.91 -21.17
N ASN A 204 -1.97 -3.22 -21.40
CA ASN A 204 -2.46 -3.84 -22.62
C ASN A 204 -3.98 -3.66 -22.77
N GLU A 205 -4.75 -3.92 -21.70
CA GLU A 205 -6.22 -3.82 -21.74
C GLU A 205 -6.68 -2.37 -21.92
N ILE A 206 -6.04 -1.40 -21.27
CA ILE A 206 -6.32 0.04 -21.45
C ILE A 206 -6.10 0.47 -22.90
N ASN A 207 -5.08 -0.07 -23.57
CA ASN A 207 -4.80 0.23 -24.98
C ASN A 207 -5.74 -0.51 -25.96
N MET A 208 -6.61 -1.41 -25.48
CA MET A 208 -7.66 -2.03 -26.30
C MET A 208 -8.91 -1.16 -26.26
N GLY A 209 -9.12 -0.33 -27.28
CA GLY A 209 -10.08 0.79 -27.27
C GLY A 209 -11.54 0.50 -26.86
N HIS A 210 -12.04 -0.73 -26.96
CA HIS A 210 -13.40 -1.09 -26.51
C HIS A 210 -13.46 -1.61 -25.06
N LYS A 211 -12.33 -1.89 -24.43
CA LYS A 211 -12.23 -2.47 -23.08
C LYS A 211 -11.64 -1.52 -22.04
N CYS A 212 -11.10 -0.39 -22.49
CA CYS A 212 -10.41 0.61 -21.67
C CYS A 212 -11.27 1.19 -20.53
N ALA A 213 -12.60 1.10 -20.63
CA ALA A 213 -13.54 1.57 -19.61
C ALA A 213 -14.31 0.44 -18.91
N SER A 214 -13.89 -0.83 -19.04
CA SER A 214 -14.56 -1.95 -18.37
C SER A 214 -14.46 -1.88 -16.83
N ASP A 215 -15.42 -2.49 -16.13
CA ASP A 215 -15.39 -2.57 -14.66
C ASP A 215 -14.11 -3.24 -14.14
N PHE A 216 -13.60 -4.22 -14.87
CA PHE A 216 -12.32 -4.84 -14.55
C PHE A 216 -11.16 -3.85 -14.64
N VAL A 217 -11.11 -2.96 -15.62
CA VAL A 217 -10.04 -1.95 -15.70
C VAL A 217 -10.09 -1.02 -14.49
N VAL A 218 -11.28 -0.54 -14.10
CA VAL A 218 -11.45 0.28 -12.88
C VAL A 218 -10.96 -0.48 -11.65
N ALA A 219 -11.41 -1.73 -11.46
CA ALA A 219 -10.97 -2.57 -10.37
C ALA A 219 -9.44 -2.82 -10.37
N GLY A 220 -8.85 -3.02 -11.54
CA GLY A 220 -7.42 -3.23 -11.73
C GLY A 220 -6.57 -2.02 -11.36
N ILE A 221 -7.02 -0.81 -11.74
CA ILE A 221 -6.36 0.44 -11.37
C ILE A 221 -6.44 0.65 -9.85
N LEU A 222 -7.61 0.44 -9.24
CA LEU A 222 -7.79 0.56 -7.79
C LEU A 222 -6.96 -0.47 -7.01
N MET A 223 -6.91 -1.73 -7.47
CA MET A 223 -6.06 -2.77 -6.86
C MET A 223 -4.57 -2.41 -6.95
N LEU A 224 -4.10 -1.91 -8.11
CA LEU A 224 -2.71 -1.49 -8.28
C LEU A 224 -2.37 -0.28 -7.40
N LEU A 225 -3.30 0.68 -7.25
CA LEU A 225 -3.16 1.80 -6.32
C LEU A 225 -2.95 1.27 -4.90
N LEU A 226 -3.81 0.35 -4.43
CA LEU A 226 -3.70 -0.22 -3.08
C LEU A 226 -2.37 -0.96 -2.87
N VAL A 227 -1.92 -1.73 -3.87
CA VAL A 227 -0.61 -2.40 -3.83
C VAL A 227 0.52 -1.38 -3.72
N ASP A 228 0.46 -0.29 -4.50
CA ASP A 228 1.49 0.75 -4.53
C ASP A 228 1.56 1.53 -3.20
N THR A 229 0.41 1.88 -2.63
CA THR A 229 0.33 2.61 -1.35
C THR A 229 0.74 1.72 -0.17
N GLN A 230 0.26 0.48 -0.12
CA GLN A 230 0.61 -0.48 0.96
C GLN A 230 2.09 -0.83 0.98
N HIS A 231 2.75 -0.89 -0.17
CA HIS A 231 4.20 -1.14 -0.21
C HIS A 231 5.04 0.13 -0.06
N GLY A 232 4.55 1.28 -0.50
CA GLY A 232 5.33 2.53 -0.52
C GLY A 232 6.31 2.62 -1.70
N VAL A 233 6.10 1.89 -2.80
CA VAL A 233 7.01 1.92 -3.98
C VAL A 233 6.86 3.20 -4.81
N SER A 234 5.64 3.72 -4.92
CA SER A 234 5.33 4.78 -5.88
C SER A 234 4.89 6.05 -5.18
N PRO A 235 5.60 7.18 -5.39
CA PRO A 235 5.12 8.49 -4.94
C PRO A 235 3.97 9.00 -5.83
N PHE A 236 3.72 8.38 -6.99
CA PHE A 236 2.76 8.84 -8.00
C PHE A 236 1.41 8.10 -7.92
N TRP A 237 1.02 7.61 -6.75
CA TRP A 237 -0.23 6.85 -6.56
C TRP A 237 -1.48 7.58 -7.08
N ARG A 238 -1.43 8.90 -7.17
CA ARG A 238 -2.50 9.79 -7.62
C ARG A 238 -2.90 9.65 -9.07
N CYS A 239 -1.95 9.30 -9.94
CA CYS A 239 -2.27 9.12 -11.35
C CYS A 239 -3.29 7.98 -11.55
N HIS A 240 -3.32 6.99 -10.64
CA HIS A 240 -4.31 5.94 -10.63
C HIS A 240 -5.72 6.50 -10.36
N LEU A 241 -5.89 7.37 -9.36
CA LEU A 241 -7.19 7.99 -9.06
C LEU A 241 -7.67 8.90 -10.19
N GLN A 242 -6.77 9.72 -10.74
CA GLN A 242 -7.08 10.57 -11.88
C GLN A 242 -7.53 9.73 -13.08
N GLY A 243 -6.83 8.63 -13.37
CA GLY A 243 -7.24 7.69 -14.42
C GLY A 243 -8.62 7.07 -14.19
N VAL A 244 -8.92 6.67 -12.95
CA VAL A 244 -10.26 6.16 -12.59
C VAL A 244 -11.33 7.25 -12.75
N GLN A 245 -11.06 8.47 -12.32
CA GLN A 245 -11.97 9.61 -12.46
C GLN A 245 -12.31 9.87 -13.93
N GLU A 246 -11.32 9.87 -14.83
CA GLU A 246 -11.54 10.02 -16.26
C GLU A 246 -12.41 8.87 -16.83
N ILE A 247 -12.18 7.63 -16.40
CA ILE A 247 -13.02 6.50 -16.81
C ILE A 247 -14.46 6.65 -16.30
N ILE A 248 -14.65 7.10 -15.07
CA ILE A 248 -15.99 7.36 -14.51
C ILE A 248 -16.71 8.44 -15.34
N LEU A 249 -16.02 9.52 -15.68
CA LEU A 249 -16.58 10.59 -16.52
C LEU A 249 -16.94 10.08 -17.93
N LEU A 250 -16.07 9.30 -18.57
CA LEU A 250 -16.34 8.66 -19.86
C LEU A 250 -17.56 7.73 -19.83
N ARG A 251 -17.89 7.18 -18.67
CA ARG A 251 -19.06 6.30 -18.44
C ARG A 251 -20.32 7.05 -17.99
N GLY A 252 -20.31 8.38 -18.05
CA GLY A 252 -21.47 9.21 -17.72
C GLY A 252 -21.59 9.54 -16.23
N GLY A 253 -20.49 9.49 -15.47
CA GLY A 253 -20.40 9.96 -14.08
C GLY A 253 -20.73 8.90 -13.02
N ILE A 254 -20.65 9.30 -11.74
CA ILE A 254 -20.81 8.40 -10.58
C ILE A 254 -22.20 7.76 -10.59
N ARG A 255 -23.25 8.55 -10.83
CA ARG A 255 -24.64 8.07 -10.78
C ARG A 255 -24.91 6.96 -11.80
N THR A 256 -24.40 7.11 -13.02
CA THR A 256 -24.54 6.11 -14.09
C THR A 256 -23.78 4.83 -13.73
N LEU A 257 -22.57 4.96 -13.18
CA LEU A 257 -21.79 3.81 -12.75
C LEU A 257 -22.41 3.09 -11.56
N ALA A 258 -22.99 3.81 -10.60
CA ALA A 258 -23.66 3.25 -9.42
C ALA A 258 -24.88 2.39 -9.77
N GLY A 259 -25.51 2.64 -10.93
CA GLY A 259 -26.61 1.81 -11.45
C GLY A 259 -26.16 0.49 -12.11
N SER A 260 -24.85 0.29 -12.32
CA SER A 260 -24.31 -0.94 -12.92
C SER A 260 -24.13 -2.05 -11.88
N THR A 261 -24.32 -3.31 -12.28
CA THR A 261 -24.16 -4.45 -11.36
C THR A 261 -22.69 -4.61 -10.94
N GLY A 262 -22.43 -4.70 -9.63
CA GLY A 262 -21.11 -5.02 -9.10
C GLY A 262 -20.11 -3.85 -9.03
N THR A 263 -20.49 -2.64 -9.43
CA THR A 263 -19.60 -1.45 -9.45
C THR A 263 -19.60 -0.66 -8.15
N GLN A 264 -20.61 -0.87 -7.29
CA GLN A 264 -20.74 -0.17 -6.01
C GLN A 264 -19.48 -0.30 -5.13
N PRO A 265 -18.87 -1.49 -4.91
CA PRO A 265 -17.62 -1.59 -4.15
C PRO A 265 -16.45 -0.80 -4.78
N LEU A 266 -16.42 -0.67 -6.11
CA LEU A 266 -15.38 0.10 -6.81
C LEU A 266 -15.54 1.60 -6.56
N LEU A 267 -16.78 2.09 -6.64
CA LEU A 267 -17.12 3.50 -6.34
C LEU A 267 -16.82 3.85 -4.89
N LEU A 268 -17.16 2.96 -3.95
CA LEU A 268 -16.86 3.13 -2.53
C LEU A 268 -15.35 3.20 -2.28
N CYS A 269 -14.59 2.29 -2.90
CA CYS A 269 -13.13 2.30 -2.81
C CYS A 269 -12.52 3.58 -3.40
N PHE A 270 -12.98 3.99 -4.59
CA PHE A 270 -12.56 5.24 -5.22
C PHE A 270 -12.85 6.46 -4.35
N ALA A 271 -14.08 6.58 -3.84
CA ALA A 271 -14.50 7.68 -2.97
C ALA A 271 -13.66 7.73 -1.69
N TYR A 272 -13.46 6.59 -1.04
CA TYR A 272 -12.64 6.49 0.17
C TYR A 272 -11.19 6.94 -0.09
N LEU A 273 -10.56 6.40 -1.14
CA LEU A 273 -9.18 6.73 -1.52
C LEU A 273 -9.02 8.20 -1.89
N GLY A 274 -9.96 8.76 -2.65
CA GLY A 274 -9.95 10.17 -3.06
C GLY A 274 -10.13 11.12 -1.88
N VAL A 275 -11.15 10.90 -1.06
CA VAL A 275 -11.46 11.77 0.10
C VAL A 275 -10.35 11.73 1.15
N ILE A 276 -9.86 10.54 1.53
CA ILE A 276 -8.76 10.43 2.49
C ILE A 276 -7.46 10.97 1.91
N GLY A 277 -7.20 10.72 0.63
CA GLY A 277 -6.06 11.29 -0.08
C GLY A 277 -6.05 12.82 -0.01
N ASP A 278 -7.18 13.46 -0.29
CA ASP A 278 -7.35 14.91 -0.23
C ASP A 278 -7.21 15.48 1.19
N THR A 279 -7.70 14.76 2.21
CA THR A 279 -7.48 15.13 3.62
C THR A 279 -6.00 15.18 3.99
N CYS A 280 -5.18 14.34 3.35
CA CYS A 280 -3.75 14.18 3.59
C CYS A 280 -2.89 14.83 2.49
N SER A 281 -3.40 15.92 1.90
CA SER A 281 -2.75 16.64 0.82
C SER A 281 -2.90 18.15 1.03
N PRO A 282 -1.95 18.97 0.56
CA PRO A 282 -2.08 20.41 0.65
C PRO A 282 -3.16 20.88 -0.32
N THR A 283 -3.79 22.02 -0.01
CA THR A 283 -4.96 22.48 -0.78
C THR A 283 -4.77 22.65 -2.30
N PRO A 284 -3.60 23.13 -2.81
CA PRO A 284 -3.36 23.20 -4.25
C PRO A 284 -3.37 21.84 -4.97
N ASP A 285 -3.22 20.76 -4.21
CA ASP A 285 -3.05 19.41 -4.70
C ASP A 285 -4.32 18.55 -4.54
N LEU A 286 -5.48 19.10 -4.14
CA LEU A 286 -6.72 18.31 -4.00
C LEU A 286 -7.19 17.78 -5.37
N ILE A 287 -7.52 16.49 -5.44
CA ILE A 287 -7.86 15.78 -6.69
C ILE A 287 -9.36 15.74 -6.92
N MET A 288 -10.16 15.57 -5.87
CA MET A 288 -11.59 15.39 -6.03
C MET A 288 -12.25 16.72 -6.43
N ALA A 289 -12.82 16.75 -7.63
CA ALA A 289 -13.53 17.93 -8.11
C ALA A 289 -14.74 18.24 -7.21
N PRO A 290 -15.10 19.54 -7.00
CA PRO A 290 -16.26 19.90 -6.18
C PRO A 290 -17.55 19.19 -6.60
N SER A 291 -17.82 19.12 -7.90
CA SER A 291 -19.00 18.43 -8.45
C SER A 291 -19.02 16.94 -8.11
N LEU A 292 -17.85 16.30 -8.06
CA LEU A 292 -17.71 14.89 -7.73
C LEU A 292 -17.96 14.64 -6.23
N LEU A 293 -17.47 15.55 -5.38
CA LEU A 293 -17.73 15.51 -3.94
C LEU A 293 -19.21 15.77 -3.63
N ASP A 294 -19.85 16.71 -4.33
CA ASP A 294 -21.29 16.98 -4.22
C ASP A 294 -22.13 15.77 -4.69
N GLU A 295 -21.74 15.13 -5.79
CA GLU A 295 -22.37 13.88 -6.26
C GLU A 295 -22.22 12.74 -5.24
N LEU A 296 -21.02 12.59 -4.65
CA LEU A 296 -20.77 11.61 -3.61
C LEU A 296 -21.63 11.87 -2.37
N ASP A 297 -21.67 13.11 -1.86
CA ASP A 297 -22.47 13.45 -0.67
C ASP A 297 -23.97 13.21 -0.90
N ALA A 298 -24.47 13.53 -2.10
CA ALA A 298 -25.85 13.23 -2.49
C ALA A 298 -26.12 11.72 -2.59
N SER A 299 -25.18 10.94 -3.14
CA SER A 299 -25.29 9.48 -3.20
C SER A 299 -25.30 8.85 -1.81
N LEU A 300 -24.48 9.35 -0.87
CA LEU A 300 -24.43 8.87 0.52
C LEU A 300 -25.71 9.19 1.29
N SER A 301 -26.29 10.37 1.05
CA SER A 301 -27.54 10.79 1.70
C SER A 301 -28.74 9.95 1.29
N ASN A 302 -28.68 9.32 0.12
CA ASN A 302 -29.72 8.42 -0.41
C ASN A 302 -29.49 6.94 -0.05
N ASP A 303 -28.38 6.59 0.59
CA ASP A 303 -28.04 5.22 0.98
C ASP A 303 -28.82 4.79 2.23
N GLN A 304 -30.11 4.48 2.05
CA GLN A 304 -30.96 3.89 3.09
C GLN A 304 -30.48 2.49 3.54
N ASP A 305 -29.63 1.86 2.73
CA ASP A 305 -29.26 0.44 2.82
C ASP A 305 -27.94 0.20 3.58
N GLY A 306 -27.28 1.28 4.03
CA GLY A 306 -26.01 1.20 4.75
C GLY A 306 -24.89 0.53 3.96
N SER A 307 -24.93 0.58 2.62
CA SER A 307 -23.90 -0.02 1.77
C SER A 307 -22.55 0.67 1.93
N PHE A 308 -22.54 1.98 2.22
CA PHE A 308 -21.35 2.72 2.63
C PHE A 308 -20.96 2.39 4.08
N ALA A 309 -21.95 2.16 4.95
CA ALA A 309 -21.80 1.82 6.37
C ALA A 309 -21.17 0.44 6.62
N ALA A 310 -20.82 -0.28 5.55
CA ALA A 310 -20.03 -1.50 5.59
C ALA A 310 -18.51 -1.24 5.51
N HIS A 311 -18.10 0.01 5.32
CA HIS A 311 -16.73 0.46 5.55
C HIS A 311 -16.59 0.97 6.98
N VAL A 312 -15.34 0.98 7.45
CA VAL A 312 -14.83 1.28 8.81
C VAL A 312 -15.31 2.60 9.45
N TYR A 313 -16.13 3.40 8.77
CA TYR A 313 -16.50 4.77 9.17
C TYR A 313 -18.01 4.97 9.21
N PRO A 314 -18.55 5.66 10.23
CA PRO A 314 -19.91 6.18 10.19
C PRO A 314 -20.11 7.07 8.95
N THR A 315 -21.08 6.75 8.11
CA THR A 315 -21.36 7.51 6.86
C THR A 315 -21.50 9.00 7.13
N THR A 316 -22.18 9.38 8.21
CA THR A 316 -22.37 10.76 8.65
C THR A 316 -21.05 11.48 8.89
N LEU A 317 -20.10 10.86 9.58
CA LEU A 317 -18.78 11.44 9.81
C LEU A 317 -17.95 11.51 8.52
N PHE A 318 -18.07 10.51 7.64
CA PHE A 318 -17.39 10.54 6.34
C PHE A 318 -17.89 11.70 5.46
N GLN A 319 -19.19 12.00 5.48
CA GLN A 319 -19.76 13.18 4.82
C GLN A 319 -19.19 14.49 5.38
N GLU A 320 -18.95 14.57 6.70
CA GLU A 320 -18.30 15.75 7.27
C GLU A 320 -16.83 15.89 6.80
N ILE A 321 -16.10 14.79 6.56
CA ILE A 321 -14.76 14.85 5.94
C ILE A 321 -14.84 15.40 4.50
N ILE A 322 -15.82 14.96 3.71
CA ILE A 322 -16.07 15.50 2.37
C ILE A 322 -16.29 17.02 2.43
N LYS A 323 -17.15 17.48 3.36
CA LYS A 323 -17.44 18.90 3.56
C LYS A 323 -16.21 19.69 3.98
N ILE A 324 -15.36 19.14 4.85
CA ILE A 324 -14.08 19.77 5.24
C ILE A 324 -13.19 19.97 4.00
N ASN A 325 -13.02 18.95 3.16
CA ASN A 325 -12.20 19.06 1.94
C ASN A 325 -12.80 20.06 0.93
N LEU A 326 -14.13 20.12 0.80
CA LEU A 326 -14.82 21.14 0.00
C LEU A 326 -14.56 22.55 0.51
N ILE A 327 -14.67 22.79 1.82
CA ILE A 327 -14.41 24.09 2.43
C ILE A 327 -12.95 24.49 2.21
N ARG A 328 -12.00 23.58 2.46
CA ARG A 328 -10.56 23.82 2.21
C ARG A 328 -10.32 24.28 0.77
N LEU A 329 -10.87 23.56 -0.20
CA LEU A 329 -10.74 23.88 -1.63
C LEU A 329 -11.37 25.24 -1.97
N ARG A 330 -12.58 25.53 -1.49
CA ARG A 330 -13.28 26.79 -1.78
C ARG A 330 -12.56 27.99 -1.18
N VAL A 331 -12.07 27.88 0.06
CA VAL A 331 -11.28 28.92 0.73
C VAL A 331 -10.03 29.26 -0.07
N SER A 332 -9.30 28.26 -0.59
CA SER A 332 -8.08 28.52 -1.37
C SER A 332 -8.30 29.26 -2.70
N LYS A 333 -9.54 29.30 -3.21
CA LYS A 333 -9.88 29.94 -4.49
C LYS A 333 -10.44 31.35 -4.32
N HIS A 334 -10.71 31.78 -3.09
CA HIS A 334 -11.41 33.04 -2.82
C HIS A 334 -10.69 33.85 -1.74
N ASP A 335 -10.12 35.00 -2.14
CA ASP A 335 -9.41 35.93 -1.24
C ASP A 335 -10.30 37.05 -0.67
N SER A 336 -11.63 36.96 -0.80
CA SER A 336 -12.54 38.03 -0.36
C SER A 336 -12.93 37.91 1.13
N PRO A 337 -12.86 39.01 1.92
CA PRO A 337 -13.21 39.01 3.35
C PRO A 337 -14.66 38.61 3.66
N ASP A 338 -15.60 38.94 2.77
CA ASP A 338 -17.02 38.62 2.97
C ASP A 338 -17.29 37.12 2.79
N VAL A 339 -16.58 36.50 1.83
CA VAL A 339 -16.64 35.06 1.56
C VAL A 339 -15.99 34.26 2.71
N ALA A 340 -14.98 34.83 3.37
CA ALA A 340 -14.33 34.20 4.53
C ALA A 340 -15.28 34.02 5.74
N LYS A 341 -16.25 34.92 5.94
CA LYS A 341 -17.27 34.79 7.01
C LYS A 341 -18.23 33.65 6.73
N ASP A 342 -18.66 33.49 5.48
CA ASP A 342 -19.57 32.40 5.07
C ASP A 342 -18.91 31.03 5.26
N PHE A 343 -17.65 30.88 4.85
CA PHE A 343 -16.90 29.64 5.07
C PHE A 343 -16.64 29.36 6.55
N THR A 344 -16.42 30.39 7.37
CA THR A 344 -16.28 30.23 8.82
C THR A 344 -17.58 29.68 9.43
N LEU A 345 -18.73 30.21 9.03
CA LEU A 345 -20.03 29.72 9.48
C LEU A 345 -20.28 28.27 9.02
N GLU A 346 -19.92 27.94 7.78
CA GLU A 346 -20.03 26.57 7.25
C GLU A 346 -19.15 25.60 8.04
N ALA A 347 -17.91 25.99 8.36
CA ALA A 347 -16.99 25.21 9.18
C ALA A 347 -17.51 24.97 10.60
N PHE A 348 -18.07 25.99 11.25
CA PHE A 348 -18.69 25.83 12.58
C PHE A 348 -19.89 24.89 12.56
N LYS A 349 -20.73 24.93 11.50
CA LYS A 349 -21.84 23.98 11.34
C LYS A 349 -21.34 22.55 11.23
N THR A 350 -20.27 22.33 10.46
CA THR A 350 -19.60 21.02 10.33
C THR A 350 -19.03 20.55 11.66
N LEU A 351 -18.32 21.42 12.38
CA LEU A 351 -17.77 21.10 13.70
C LEU A 351 -18.87 20.73 14.71
N ASN A 352 -19.97 21.48 14.75
CA ASN A 352 -21.09 21.20 15.64
C ASN A 352 -21.73 19.83 15.33
N ARG A 353 -21.86 19.44 14.05
CA ARG A 353 -22.37 18.11 13.68
C ARG A 353 -21.43 16.98 14.10
N ILE A 354 -20.11 17.19 13.96
CA ILE A 354 -19.11 16.22 14.43
C ILE A 354 -19.19 16.07 15.95
N GLN A 355 -19.28 17.18 16.69
CA GLN A 355 -19.37 17.17 18.15
C GLN A 355 -20.69 16.60 18.68
N ALA A 356 -21.78 16.75 17.92
CA ALA A 356 -23.10 16.22 18.27
C ALA A 356 -23.26 14.73 17.91
N PHE A 357 -22.35 14.14 17.14
CA PHE A 357 -22.38 12.72 16.82
C PHE A 357 -22.09 11.90 18.09
N SER A 358 -22.98 10.96 18.45
CA SER A 358 -22.75 10.00 19.53
C SER A 358 -22.19 8.69 18.98
N PRO A 359 -20.92 8.35 19.28
CA PRO A 359 -20.35 7.05 18.96
C PRO A 359 -21.12 5.89 19.60
N GLU A 360 -21.66 6.10 20.81
CA GLU A 360 -22.37 5.08 21.59
C GLU A 360 -23.67 4.68 20.90
N THR A 361 -24.54 5.65 20.58
CA THR A 361 -25.79 5.39 19.87
C THR A 361 -25.56 4.78 18.49
N TRP A 362 -24.50 5.22 17.79
CA TRP A 362 -24.14 4.63 16.50
C TRP A 362 -23.68 3.18 16.65
N ALA A 363 -22.86 2.87 17.66
CA ALA A 363 -22.40 1.51 17.91
C ALA A 363 -23.56 0.58 18.29
N GLU A 364 -24.46 1.02 19.17
CA GLU A 364 -25.67 0.28 19.59
C GLU A 364 -26.59 -0.09 18.42
N SER A 365 -26.59 0.70 17.34
CA SER A 365 -27.37 0.41 16.14
C SER A 365 -26.88 -0.78 15.31
N LYS A 366 -25.70 -1.35 15.63
CA LYS A 366 -25.10 -2.47 14.90
C LYS A 366 -25.51 -3.81 15.53
N SER A 367 -25.72 -4.82 14.68
CA SER A 367 -26.23 -6.15 15.08
C SER A 367 -25.28 -6.99 15.95
N SER A 368 -24.05 -6.53 16.20
CA SER A 368 -22.96 -7.24 16.93
C SER A 368 -22.55 -6.55 18.24
N ALA A 369 -23.32 -5.58 18.73
CA ALA A 369 -22.82 -4.48 19.55
C ALA A 369 -22.77 -4.65 21.08
N HIS A 370 -22.95 -5.82 21.69
CA HIS A 370 -23.26 -5.84 23.14
C HIS A 370 -22.17 -6.21 24.14
N ASP A 371 -21.02 -6.79 23.76
CA ASP A 371 -20.01 -7.17 24.78
C ASP A 371 -18.59 -6.61 24.58
N ASP A 372 -18.12 -6.39 23.34
CA ASP A 372 -16.68 -6.18 23.09
C ASP A 372 -16.20 -4.72 23.01
N TRP A 373 -17.11 -3.73 22.94
CA TRP A 373 -16.75 -2.35 22.49
C TRP A 373 -16.90 -1.25 23.55
N VAL A 374 -17.62 -1.48 24.66
CA VAL A 374 -17.78 -0.46 25.72
C VAL A 374 -16.48 -0.28 26.55
N LEU A 375 -15.51 -1.19 26.41
CA LEU A 375 -14.19 -1.15 27.05
C LEU A 375 -13.08 -0.49 26.19
N LEU A 376 -13.45 0.34 25.22
CA LEU A 376 -12.52 0.92 24.24
C LEU A 376 -11.51 1.95 24.80
N SER A 377 -11.72 2.48 26.02
CA SER A 377 -10.73 3.36 26.67
C SER A 377 -9.57 2.60 27.32
N GLU A 378 -9.74 1.31 27.62
CA GLU A 378 -8.67 0.42 28.14
C GLU A 378 -7.98 -0.39 27.01
N ALA A 379 -8.43 -0.26 25.76
CA ALA A 379 -8.20 -1.24 24.70
C ALA A 379 -6.98 -1.02 23.78
N MET A 380 -6.08 -0.09 24.11
CA MET A 380 -4.79 0.04 23.41
C MET A 380 -3.99 -1.28 23.27
N PRO A 381 -4.09 -2.27 24.18
CA PRO A 381 -3.44 -3.57 23.99
C PRO A 381 -4.13 -4.52 23.01
N SER A 382 -5.40 -4.29 22.64
CA SER A 382 -6.19 -5.26 21.85
C SER A 382 -5.66 -5.40 20.43
N PRO A 383 -5.15 -6.58 20.01
CA PRO A 383 -4.69 -6.81 18.64
C PRO A 383 -5.77 -6.56 17.59
N ARG A 384 -7.04 -6.73 17.96
CA ARG A 384 -8.20 -6.55 17.08
C ARG A 384 -8.42 -5.10 16.66
N LEU A 385 -7.99 -4.14 17.48
CA LEU A 385 -8.26 -2.73 17.25
C LEU A 385 -7.11 -1.98 16.57
N LYS A 386 -5.93 -2.59 16.52
CA LYS A 386 -4.71 -1.95 15.99
C LYS A 386 -4.89 -1.41 14.57
N THR A 387 -5.72 -2.06 13.75
CA THR A 387 -6.07 -1.62 12.39
C THR A 387 -6.79 -0.27 12.35
N PHE A 388 -7.41 0.18 13.44
CA PHE A 388 -8.14 1.45 13.49
C PHE A 388 -7.32 2.63 14.04
N PHE A 389 -6.12 2.38 14.58
CA PHE A 389 -5.32 3.39 15.26
C PHE A 389 -4.43 4.23 14.33
N LEU A 390 -4.29 3.89 13.04
CA LEU A 390 -3.42 4.66 12.14
C LEU A 390 -3.81 6.14 12.13
N TRP A 391 -5.08 6.45 11.84
CA TRP A 391 -5.52 7.84 11.73
C TRP A 391 -5.45 8.59 13.08
N PRO A 392 -5.92 8.03 14.21
CA PRO A 392 -5.68 8.61 15.53
C PRO A 392 -4.20 8.92 15.81
N LEU A 393 -3.27 8.03 15.43
CA LEU A 393 -1.84 8.26 15.61
C LEU A 393 -1.31 9.37 14.71
N ILE A 394 -1.77 9.46 13.46
CA ILE A 394 -1.41 10.58 12.57
C ILE A 394 -1.89 11.90 13.15
N VAL A 395 -3.17 12.00 13.54
CA VAL A 395 -3.74 13.21 14.14
C VAL A 395 -3.02 13.59 15.43
N LEU A 396 -2.78 12.61 16.31
CA LEU A 396 -2.01 12.81 17.54
C LEU A 396 -0.58 13.28 17.23
N GLY A 397 0.04 12.76 16.18
CA GLY A 397 1.35 13.18 15.70
C GLY A 397 1.38 14.63 15.24
N VAL A 398 0.37 15.08 14.49
CA VAL A 398 0.25 16.49 14.10
C VAL A 398 0.07 17.37 15.34
N ALA A 399 -0.83 16.99 16.25
CA ALA A 399 -1.05 17.70 17.51
C ALA A 399 0.20 17.70 18.42
N ALA A 400 1.10 16.72 18.29
CA ALA A 400 2.35 16.63 19.04
C ALA A 400 3.36 17.73 18.70
N VAL A 401 3.10 18.54 17.67
CA VAL A 401 3.90 19.76 17.42
C VAL A 401 3.81 20.75 18.58
N HIS A 402 2.65 20.83 19.23
CA HIS A 402 2.38 21.72 20.36
C HIS A 402 2.65 21.08 21.74
N ASN A 403 3.01 19.79 21.77
CA ASN A 403 3.12 19.00 23.00
C ASN A 403 4.56 18.50 23.26
N SER A 404 4.75 17.78 24.37
CA SER A 404 6.04 17.30 24.85
C SER A 404 6.66 16.19 23.97
N ASN A 405 7.99 16.08 24.03
CA ASN A 405 8.78 15.07 23.33
C ASN A 405 8.31 13.62 23.57
N ASN A 406 7.68 13.36 24.73
CA ASN A 406 7.14 12.04 25.08
C ASN A 406 6.00 11.61 24.14
N MET A 407 5.15 12.55 23.71
CA MET A 407 4.06 12.25 22.78
C MET A 407 4.61 11.89 21.40
N ARG A 408 5.67 12.59 20.95
CA ARG A 408 6.36 12.27 19.69
C ARG A 408 6.95 10.87 19.73
N ILE A 409 7.68 10.53 20.79
CA ILE A 409 8.25 9.18 21.00
C ILE A 409 7.15 8.12 21.00
N PHE A 410 6.04 8.37 21.69
CA PHE A 410 4.90 7.46 21.73
C PHE A 410 4.32 7.21 20.33
N VAL A 411 4.06 8.26 19.55
CA VAL A 411 3.49 8.13 18.20
C VAL A 411 4.42 7.34 17.28
N ILE A 412 5.72 7.68 17.27
CA ILE A 412 6.71 7.00 16.42
C ILE A 412 6.79 5.51 16.74
N LYS A 413 6.89 5.15 18.02
CA LYS A 413 6.95 3.75 18.46
C LYS A 413 5.71 2.96 17.99
N HIS A 414 4.51 3.53 18.15
CA HIS A 414 3.28 2.83 17.77
C HIS A 414 3.11 2.72 16.26
N LEU A 415 3.57 3.70 15.46
CA LEU A 415 3.57 3.61 14.00
C LEU A 415 4.51 2.50 13.50
N GLU A 416 5.70 2.36 14.08
CA GLU A 416 6.63 1.26 13.74
C GLU A 416 6.03 -0.11 14.09
N GLU A 417 5.49 -0.26 15.30
CA GLU A 417 4.81 -1.49 15.71
C GLU A 417 3.62 -1.83 14.80
N MET A 418 2.83 -0.82 14.42
CA MET A 418 1.69 -0.98 13.55
C MET A 418 2.07 -1.41 12.13
N SER A 419 3.14 -0.87 11.56
CA SER A 419 3.64 -1.28 10.24
C SER A 419 3.95 -2.78 10.18
N ARG A 420 4.61 -3.30 11.23
CA ARG A 420 4.92 -4.73 11.36
C ARG A 420 3.67 -5.57 11.52
N ASN A 421 2.80 -5.20 12.47
CA ASN A 421 1.61 -5.96 12.80
C ASN A 421 0.64 -6.07 11.61
N LEU A 422 0.50 -5.00 10.83
CA LEU A 422 -0.39 -4.93 9.68
C LEU A 422 0.30 -5.34 8.36
N GLY A 423 1.60 -5.62 8.38
CA GLY A 423 2.38 -5.92 7.18
C GLY A 423 2.24 -4.85 6.08
N THR A 424 2.27 -3.58 6.43
CA THR A 424 2.18 -2.48 5.45
C THR A 424 3.18 -1.39 5.77
N TYR A 425 3.69 -0.73 4.73
CA TYR A 425 4.63 0.37 4.86
C TYR A 425 3.96 1.68 5.29
N ILE A 426 2.63 1.78 5.17
CA ILE A 426 1.88 3.04 5.35
C ILE A 426 2.13 3.73 6.71
N PRO A 427 2.14 3.02 7.86
CA PRO A 427 2.47 3.66 9.14
C PRO A 427 3.89 4.24 9.19
N LEU A 428 4.86 3.64 8.49
CA LEU A 428 6.22 4.18 8.37
C LEU A 428 6.26 5.42 7.49
N THR A 429 5.46 5.49 6.42
CA THR A 429 5.27 6.76 5.70
C THR A 429 4.75 7.83 6.65
N GLY A 430 3.80 7.50 7.52
CA GLY A 430 3.27 8.42 8.52
C GLY A 430 4.34 8.91 9.50
N LYS A 431 5.20 7.98 9.94
CA LYS A 431 6.36 8.27 10.77
C LYS A 431 7.29 9.29 10.09
N ASP A 432 7.70 9.01 8.86
CA ASP A 432 8.62 9.87 8.09
C ASP A 432 8.05 11.29 7.89
N VAL A 433 6.74 11.39 7.63
CA VAL A 433 6.02 12.67 7.49
C VAL A 433 6.04 13.46 8.78
N LEU A 434 5.69 12.83 9.90
CA LEU A 434 5.63 13.49 11.21
C LEU A 434 7.01 13.96 11.68
N GLU A 435 8.05 13.14 11.49
CA GLU A 435 9.42 13.53 11.81
C GLU A 435 9.88 14.73 10.98
N GLY A 436 9.58 14.73 9.68
CA GLY A 436 9.86 15.87 8.79
C GLY A 436 9.10 17.13 9.19
N PHE A 437 7.82 17.01 9.54
CA PHE A 437 6.98 18.12 10.01
C PHE A 437 7.49 18.72 11.31
N TRP A 438 7.82 17.89 12.31
CA TRP A 438 8.36 18.36 13.58
C TRP A 438 9.72 19.05 13.41
N ALA A 439 10.57 18.55 12.50
CA ALA A 439 11.86 19.15 12.18
C ALA A 439 11.70 20.50 11.44
N SER A 440 10.61 20.70 10.69
CA SER A 440 10.38 21.94 9.95
C SER A 440 9.95 23.12 10.84
N GLY A 441 9.54 22.85 12.09
CA GLY A 441 9.04 23.88 13.02
C GLY A 441 7.70 24.53 12.62
N ARG A 442 7.01 23.98 11.61
CA ARG A 442 5.69 24.47 11.18
C ARG A 442 4.62 23.83 12.06
N THR A 443 3.45 24.46 12.16
CA THR A 443 2.37 24.00 13.07
C THR A 443 1.04 23.77 12.38
N GLU A 444 0.90 24.18 11.12
CA GLU A 444 -0.35 24.10 10.38
C GLU A 444 -0.58 22.69 9.80
N TRP A 445 -1.85 22.30 9.64
CA TRP A 445 -2.23 20.99 9.10
C TRP A 445 -1.66 20.75 7.69
N ASP A 446 -1.89 21.69 6.77
CA ASP A 446 -1.37 21.61 5.39
C ASP A 446 0.16 21.65 5.34
N ALA A 447 0.82 22.21 6.37
CA ALA A 447 2.27 22.21 6.48
C ALA A 447 2.86 20.87 6.91
N CYS A 448 2.06 20.01 7.57
CA CYS A 448 2.41 18.62 7.86
C CYS A 448 2.34 17.75 6.60
N PHE A 449 1.35 18.00 5.74
CA PHE A 449 1.19 17.30 4.47
C PHE A 449 1.71 18.18 3.33
N ASP A 450 3.03 18.34 3.29
CA ASP A 450 3.76 19.19 2.34
C ASP A 450 3.64 18.75 0.87
N LYS A 451 3.22 17.50 0.69
CA LYS A 451 2.85 16.90 -0.58
C LYS A 451 1.72 15.91 -0.30
N PRO A 452 1.21 15.25 -1.34
CA PRO A 452 0.16 14.28 -1.14
C PRO A 452 0.57 12.95 -0.53
N TYR A 453 -0.20 12.51 0.46
CA TYR A 453 -0.03 11.21 1.10
C TYR A 453 -1.30 10.36 1.02
N ALA A 454 -1.13 9.04 1.02
CA ALA A 454 -2.22 8.07 1.02
C ALA A 454 -2.17 7.21 2.29
N PHE A 455 -2.76 7.70 3.38
CA PHE A 455 -2.90 6.94 4.63
C PHE A 455 -4.14 6.06 4.60
N VAL A 456 -4.10 5.07 3.73
CA VAL A 456 -5.22 4.16 3.46
C VAL A 456 -4.94 2.86 4.19
N MET A 457 -5.80 2.47 5.13
CA MET A 457 -5.67 1.18 5.79
C MET A 457 -5.85 0.01 4.81
N GLN A 458 -5.61 -1.24 5.24
CA GLN A 458 -5.79 -2.42 4.40
C GLN A 458 -7.24 -2.48 3.84
N ALA A 459 -7.41 -1.96 2.63
CA ALA A 459 -8.65 -2.02 1.88
C ALA A 459 -8.53 -3.08 0.78
N SER A 460 -9.66 -3.71 0.45
CA SER A 460 -9.79 -4.64 -0.66
C SER A 460 -10.81 -4.11 -1.67
N VAL A 461 -10.58 -4.44 -2.94
CA VAL A 461 -11.56 -4.22 -4.00
C VAL A 461 -12.34 -5.51 -4.19
N ASP A 462 -13.64 -5.50 -3.89
CA ASP A 462 -14.51 -6.65 -4.18
C ASP A 462 -14.87 -6.69 -5.66
N VAL A 463 -14.43 -7.76 -6.32
CA VAL A 463 -14.66 -8.05 -7.75
C VAL A 463 -15.58 -9.26 -7.95
N SER A 464 -16.13 -9.84 -6.88
CA SER A 464 -16.90 -11.09 -6.91
C SER A 464 -18.16 -11.00 -7.76
N LYS A 465 -18.72 -9.80 -7.91
CA LYS A 465 -19.94 -9.49 -8.67
C LYS A 465 -19.70 -8.93 -10.07
N LEU A 466 -18.44 -8.88 -10.55
CA LEU A 466 -18.10 -8.39 -11.90
C LEU A 466 -18.23 -9.46 -13.01
N LEU A 467 -18.45 -10.73 -12.63
CA LEU A 467 -18.81 -11.83 -13.54
C LEU A 467 -20.15 -12.44 -13.16
#